data_AF-A0A924ZVZ7-F1
#
_entry.id   AF-A0A924ZVZ7-F1
#
_cell.length_a   1.000
_cell.length_b   1.000
_cell.length_c   1.000
_cell.angle_alpha   90.00
_cell.angle_beta   90.00
_cell.angle_gamma   90.00
#
_symmetry.space_group_name_H-M   'P 1'
#
loop_
_entity.id
_entity.type
_entity.pdbx_description
1 polymer ?
#
loop_
_entity_poly.entity_id
_entity_poly.type
_entity_poly.pdbx_seq_one_letter_code
_entity_poly.pdbx_strand_id
1 'polypeptide(L)'
;MNRRQRNELHVVQIELWKKKNANFSSDQMIHLFVNAIQAVHKRSLSTLSNVTVSAVIDRTLHECKEKFPLLSKISIEPEGLHFNHFLDQMPRVEQQEAQDSLEYLLIELFEIFGKITAEILTKYLYQELMTVTYEGAKIKSELPAVPSSKSVKNREKK
;
A
#
# COMPACT_ATOMS: atom_id res chain seq x y z
N MET A 1 -12.26 19.72 -15.65
CA MET A 1 -11.69 20.01 -14.33
C MET A 1 -10.22 20.36 -14.48
N ASN A 2 -9.74 21.43 -13.86
CA ASN A 2 -8.32 21.79 -13.92
C ASN A 2 -7.49 20.96 -12.91
N ARG A 3 -6.16 20.94 -13.04
CA ARG A 3 -5.26 20.14 -12.19
C ARG A 3 -5.44 20.44 -10.70
N ARG A 4 -5.63 21.71 -10.35
CA ARG A 4 -5.79 22.16 -8.96
C ARG A 4 -7.05 21.56 -8.32
N GLN A 5 -8.18 21.64 -9.03
CA GLN A 5 -9.45 21.09 -8.55
C GLN A 5 -9.41 19.57 -8.38
N ARG A 6 -8.73 18.84 -9.29
CA ARG A 6 -8.54 17.39 -9.14
C ARG A 6 -7.73 17.04 -7.90
N ASN A 7 -6.60 17.73 -7.73
CA ASN A 7 -5.74 17.51 -6.58
C ASN A 7 -6.49 17.78 -5.26
N GLU A 8 -7.26 18.87 -5.19
CA GLU A 8 -8.14 19.16 -4.04
C GLU A 8 -9.13 18.02 -3.76
N LEU A 9 -9.71 17.39 -4.79
CA LEU A 9 -10.59 16.22 -4.60
C LEU A 9 -9.82 14.99 -4.10
N HIS A 10 -8.64 14.70 -4.65
CA HIS A 10 -7.80 13.57 -4.20
C HIS A 10 -7.42 13.72 -2.72
N VAL A 11 -6.99 14.93 -2.33
CA VAL A 11 -6.67 15.28 -0.94
C VAL A 11 -7.89 15.08 -0.04
N VAL A 12 -9.06 15.60 -0.43
CA VAL A 12 -10.29 15.44 0.37
C VAL A 12 -10.65 13.96 0.56
N GLN A 13 -10.52 13.13 -0.48
CA GLN A 13 -10.82 11.70 -0.35
C GLN A 13 -9.85 10.97 0.57
N ILE A 14 -8.56 11.28 0.49
CA ILE A 14 -7.55 10.68 1.39
C ILE A 14 -7.77 11.15 2.83
N GLU A 15 -8.09 12.42 3.06
CA GLU A 15 -8.42 12.95 4.38
C GLU A 15 -9.67 12.29 4.98
N LEU A 16 -10.71 12.03 4.17
CA LEU A 16 -11.89 11.29 4.61
C LEU A 16 -11.53 9.85 5.00
N TRP A 17 -10.70 9.19 4.20
CA TRP A 17 -10.21 7.85 4.49
C TRP A 17 -9.32 7.80 5.74
N LYS A 18 -8.42 8.77 5.94
CA LYS A 18 -7.62 8.95 7.16
C LYS A 18 -8.52 9.11 8.38
N LYS A 19 -9.53 9.98 8.31
CA LYS A 19 -10.50 10.20 9.39
C LYS A 19 -11.28 8.94 9.76
N LYS A 20 -11.69 8.13 8.77
CA LYS A 20 -12.33 6.82 9.00
C LYS A 20 -11.42 5.87 9.79
N ASN A 21 -10.10 6.03 9.66
CA ASN A 21 -9.08 5.18 10.24
C ASN A 21 -8.28 5.88 11.35
N ALA A 22 -8.80 6.96 11.96
CA ALA A 22 -8.06 7.83 12.89
C ALA A 22 -7.62 7.19 14.21
N ASN A 23 -8.10 5.98 14.54
CA ASN A 23 -7.80 5.30 15.80
C ASN A 23 -6.50 4.48 15.77
N PHE A 24 -5.75 4.51 14.66
CA PHE A 24 -4.53 3.73 14.49
C PHE A 24 -3.29 4.51 14.91
N SER A 25 -2.27 3.78 15.39
CA SER A 25 -0.95 4.36 15.62
C SER A 25 -0.31 4.81 14.31
N SER A 26 0.69 5.68 14.38
CA SER A 26 1.44 6.12 13.20
C SER A 26 2.04 4.96 12.39
N ASP A 27 2.53 3.93 13.07
CA ASP A 27 3.05 2.71 12.44
C ASP A 27 1.95 1.94 11.68
N GLN A 28 0.79 1.75 12.33
CA GLN A 28 -0.38 1.14 11.70
C GLN A 28 -0.89 1.97 10.52
N MET A 29 -0.79 3.30 10.60
CA MET A 29 -1.18 4.21 9.53
C MET A 29 -0.26 4.06 8.31
N ILE A 30 1.05 3.89 8.51
CA ILE A 30 2.01 3.61 7.43
C ILE A 30 1.65 2.29 6.72
N HIS A 31 1.42 1.23 7.48
CA HIS A 31 0.95 -0.06 6.92
C HIS A 31 -0.38 0.08 6.17
N LEU A 32 -1.28 0.91 6.67
CA LEU A 32 -2.56 1.17 6.04
C LEU A 32 -2.40 1.90 4.70
N PHE A 33 -1.48 2.86 4.59
CA PHE A 33 -1.12 3.49 3.32
C PHE A 33 -0.48 2.51 2.33
N VAL A 34 0.42 1.62 2.80
CA VAL A 34 0.99 0.57 1.96
C VAL A 34 -0.11 -0.30 1.37
N ASN A 35 -1.05 -0.76 2.20
CA ASN A 35 -2.21 -1.54 1.77
C ASN A 35 -3.09 -0.75 0.79
N ALA A 36 -3.26 0.56 1.00
CA ALA A 36 -4.04 1.42 0.11
C ALA A 36 -3.42 1.52 -1.28
N ILE A 37 -2.11 1.74 -1.37
CA ILE A 37 -1.41 1.80 -2.66
C ILE A 37 -1.47 0.46 -3.38
N GLN A 38 -1.31 -0.66 -2.66
CA GLN A 38 -1.46 -2.01 -3.21
C GLN A 38 -2.88 -2.28 -3.73
N ALA A 39 -3.91 -1.84 -2.99
CA ALA A 39 -5.30 -1.96 -3.40
C ALA A 39 -5.60 -1.13 -4.66
N VAL A 40 -5.08 0.10 -4.73
CA VAL A 40 -5.18 0.96 -5.91
C VAL A 40 -4.49 0.33 -7.12
N HIS A 41 -3.26 -0.19 -6.95
CA HIS A 41 -2.55 -0.93 -7.99
C HIS A 41 -3.39 -2.08 -8.54
N LYS A 42 -3.89 -2.95 -7.65
CA LYS A 42 -4.72 -4.10 -8.02
C LYS A 42 -6.02 -3.68 -8.71
N ARG A 43 -6.68 -2.63 -8.24
CA ARG A 43 -7.92 -2.13 -8.85
C ARG A 43 -7.67 -1.55 -10.23
N SER A 44 -6.57 -0.84 -10.45
CA SER A 44 -6.21 -0.28 -11.76
C SER A 44 -6.05 -1.36 -12.84
N LEU A 45 -5.55 -2.54 -12.47
CA LEU A 45 -5.42 -3.70 -13.37
C LEU A 45 -6.77 -4.23 -13.89
N SER A 46 -7.90 -3.86 -13.28
CA SER A 46 -9.23 -4.23 -13.79
C SER A 46 -9.65 -3.46 -15.05
N THR A 47 -8.98 -2.34 -15.33
CA THR A 47 -9.32 -1.43 -16.43
C THR A 47 -8.15 -1.26 -17.40
N LEU A 48 -6.92 -1.25 -16.88
CA LEU A 48 -5.71 -1.02 -17.65
C LEU A 48 -4.87 -2.29 -17.72
N SER A 49 -4.09 -2.42 -18.79
CA SER A 49 -3.14 -3.53 -18.92
C SER A 49 -2.04 -3.46 -17.84
N ASN A 50 -1.47 -4.61 -17.48
CA ASN A 50 -0.35 -4.65 -16.52
C ASN A 50 0.82 -3.76 -16.94
N VAL A 51 1.14 -3.73 -18.23
CA VAL A 51 2.21 -2.87 -18.78
C VAL A 51 1.90 -1.40 -18.56
N THR A 52 0.65 -0.98 -18.80
CA THR A 52 0.22 0.41 -18.59
C THR A 52 0.28 0.80 -17.12
N VAL A 53 -0.25 -0.05 -16.23
CA VAL A 53 -0.25 0.20 -14.79
C VAL A 53 1.18 0.27 -14.25
N SER A 54 2.05 -0.65 -14.69
CA SER A 54 3.44 -0.69 -14.27
C SER A 54 4.22 0.54 -14.71
N ALA A 55 4.05 0.95 -15.98
CA ALA A 55 4.70 2.15 -16.51
C ALA A 55 4.23 3.44 -15.82
N VAL A 56 2.95 3.51 -15.45
CA VAL A 56 2.40 4.64 -14.68
C VAL A 56 3.03 4.71 -13.30
N ILE A 57 3.03 3.61 -12.55
CA ILE A 57 3.55 3.59 -11.19
C ILE A 57 5.07 3.83 -11.17
N ASP A 58 5.82 3.19 -12.06
CA ASP A 58 7.28 3.41 -12.18
C ASP A 58 7.59 4.89 -12.41
N ARG A 59 6.86 5.52 -13.35
CA ARG A 59 6.99 6.96 -13.61
C ARG A 59 6.61 7.79 -12.38
N THR A 60 5.51 7.49 -11.72
CA THR A 60 5.08 8.24 -10.52
C THR A 60 6.13 8.12 -9.41
N LEU A 61 6.66 6.92 -9.15
CA LEU A 61 7.74 6.72 -8.18
C LEU A 61 8.99 7.51 -8.56
N HIS A 62 9.34 7.54 -9.86
CA HIS A 62 10.45 8.32 -10.36
C HIS A 62 10.28 9.83 -10.12
N GLU A 63 9.07 10.36 -10.28
CA GLU A 63 8.77 11.78 -10.03
C GLU A 63 8.70 12.09 -8.52
N CYS A 64 8.06 11.23 -7.71
CA CYS A 64 7.89 11.46 -6.28
C CYS A 64 9.20 11.37 -5.49
N LYS A 65 10.20 10.59 -5.94
CA LYS A 65 11.48 10.44 -5.22
C LYS A 65 12.32 11.72 -5.19
N GLU A 66 12.07 12.68 -6.08
CA GLU A 66 12.72 14.00 -6.05
C GLU A 66 12.32 14.78 -4.79
N LYS A 67 11.07 14.62 -4.34
CA LYS A 67 10.53 15.27 -3.14
C LYS A 67 10.72 14.42 -1.89
N PHE A 68 10.57 13.10 -2.02
CA PHE A 68 10.67 12.14 -0.92
C PHE A 68 11.65 11.01 -1.28
N PRO A 69 12.96 11.17 -1.00
CA PRO A 69 13.97 10.17 -1.35
C PRO A 69 13.69 8.77 -0.80
N LEU A 70 12.95 8.66 0.31
CA LEU A 70 12.50 7.40 0.90
C LEU A 70 11.70 6.52 -0.09
N LEU A 71 10.94 7.12 -1.01
CA LEU A 71 10.13 6.39 -2.00
C LEU A 71 11.00 5.62 -3.01
N SER A 72 12.30 5.93 -3.10
CA SER A 72 13.26 5.13 -3.89
C SER A 72 13.42 3.68 -3.39
N LYS A 73 12.92 3.37 -2.19
CA LYS A 73 12.91 2.03 -1.60
C LYS A 73 11.68 1.20 -1.99
N ILE A 74 10.75 1.77 -2.76
CA ILE A 74 9.61 1.06 -3.33
C ILE A 74 10.00 0.65 -4.76
N SER A 75 9.83 -0.63 -5.09
CA SER A 75 10.03 -1.13 -6.45
C SER A 75 8.71 -1.66 -7.03
N ILE A 76 8.63 -1.63 -8.35
CA ILE A 76 7.62 -2.35 -9.11
C ILE A 76 8.30 -3.46 -9.92
N GLU A 77 7.84 -4.68 -9.70
CA GLU A 77 8.31 -5.90 -10.34
C GLU A 77 7.13 -6.57 -11.06
N PRO A 78 7.34 -7.59 -11.91
CA PRO A 78 6.24 -8.27 -12.62
C PRO A 78 5.11 -8.77 -11.70
N GLU A 79 5.44 -9.10 -10.45
CA GLU A 79 4.55 -9.56 -9.40
C GLU A 79 3.77 -8.42 -8.71
N GLY A 80 4.22 -7.17 -8.87
CA GLY A 80 3.54 -5.97 -8.37
C GLY A 80 4.45 -5.02 -7.59
N LEU A 81 3.86 -4.32 -6.62
CA LEU A 81 4.55 -3.33 -5.79
C LEU A 81 5.18 -3.97 -4.55
N HIS A 82 6.46 -3.68 -4.32
CA HIS A 82 7.21 -4.17 -3.17
C HIS A 82 7.61 -3.03 -2.24
N PHE A 83 7.23 -3.17 -0.97
CA PHE A 83 7.45 -2.17 0.08
C PHE A 83 8.44 -2.64 1.16
N ASN A 84 9.00 -3.84 1.05
CA ASN A 84 9.85 -4.43 2.10
C ASN A 84 11.02 -3.50 2.47
N HIS A 85 11.76 -3.02 1.46
CA HIS A 85 12.88 -2.11 1.68
C HIS A 85 12.46 -0.73 2.21
N PHE A 86 11.25 -0.27 1.89
CA PHE A 86 10.67 0.94 2.46
C PHE A 86 10.36 0.74 3.94
N LEU A 87 9.71 -0.37 4.29
CA LEU A 87 9.35 -0.73 5.67
C LEU A 87 10.58 -0.97 6.54
N ASP A 88 11.66 -1.54 5.98
CA ASP A 88 12.94 -1.71 6.67
C ASP A 88 13.59 -0.38 7.11
N GLN A 89 13.22 0.75 6.49
CA GLN A 89 13.72 2.07 6.89
C GLN A 89 12.91 2.72 8.01
N MET A 90 11.71 2.21 8.33
CA MET A 90 10.83 2.83 9.33
C MET A 90 11.47 3.05 10.71
N PRO A 91 12.36 2.19 11.22
CA PRO A 91 13.06 2.46 12.49
C PRO A 91 14.04 3.65 12.43
N ARG A 92 14.36 4.16 11.23
CA ARG A 92 15.40 5.17 10.98
C ARG A 92 14.86 6.49 10.44
N VAL A 93 13.56 6.57 10.17
CA VAL A 93 12.91 7.72 9.53
C VAL A 93 11.81 8.24 10.44
N GLU A 94 11.56 9.55 10.38
CA GLU A 94 10.43 10.15 11.10
C GLU A 94 9.10 9.57 10.58
N GLN A 95 8.24 9.11 11.48
CA GLN A 95 6.98 8.48 11.11
C GLN A 95 6.06 9.42 10.32
N GLN A 96 6.11 10.73 10.61
CA GLN A 96 5.34 11.72 9.86
C GLN A 96 5.87 11.86 8.43
N GLU A 97 7.19 11.93 8.24
CA GLU A 97 7.80 11.98 6.90
C GLU A 97 7.44 10.75 6.07
N ALA A 98 7.44 9.55 6.69
CA ALA A 98 7.01 8.32 6.03
C ALA A 98 5.54 8.39 5.58
N GLN A 99 4.64 8.85 6.45
CA GLN A 99 3.22 9.01 6.11
C GLN A 99 3.02 10.05 5.00
N ASP A 100 3.66 11.22 5.12
CA ASP A 100 3.55 12.30 4.14
C ASP A 100 4.05 11.84 2.76
N SER A 101 5.11 11.02 2.72
CA SER A 101 5.64 10.47 1.47
C SER A 101 4.65 9.51 0.79
N LEU A 102 3.98 8.64 1.54
CA LEU A 102 3.01 7.69 1.01
C LEU A 102 1.70 8.37 0.62
N GLU A 103 1.26 9.35 1.40
CA GLU A 103 0.12 10.20 1.07
C GLU A 103 0.35 10.93 -0.25
N TYR A 104 1.53 11.55 -0.40
CA TYR A 104 1.91 12.22 -1.63
C TYR A 104 1.91 11.27 -2.84
N LEU A 105 2.51 10.08 -2.69
CA LEU A 105 2.50 9.05 -3.73
C LEU A 105 1.07 8.66 -4.12
N LEU A 106 0.18 8.45 -3.16
CA LEU A 106 -1.21 8.06 -3.41
C LEU A 106 -1.99 9.16 -4.17
N ILE A 107 -1.76 10.43 -3.82
CA ILE A 107 -2.34 11.58 -4.53
C ILE A 107 -1.88 11.61 -5.99
N GLU A 108 -0.57 11.47 -6.23
CA GLU A 108 -0.02 11.53 -7.59
C GLU A 108 -0.49 10.33 -8.44
N LEU A 109 -0.64 9.15 -7.83
CA LEU A 109 -1.25 8.00 -8.49
C LEU A 109 -2.70 8.29 -8.91
N PHE A 110 -3.52 8.88 -8.05
CA PHE A 110 -4.89 9.26 -8.43
C PHE A 110 -4.93 10.30 -9.54
N GLU A 111 -4.05 11.31 -9.52
CA GLU A 111 -3.99 12.32 -10.58
C GLU A 111 -3.60 11.70 -11.92
N ILE A 112 -2.58 10.82 -11.94
CA ILE A 112 -2.11 10.20 -13.19
C ILE A 112 -3.14 9.19 -13.70
N PHE A 113 -3.70 8.33 -12.85
CA PHE A 113 -4.76 7.41 -13.25
C PHE A 113 -6.01 8.16 -13.74
N GLY A 114 -6.43 9.22 -13.04
CA GLY A 114 -7.54 10.07 -13.48
C GLY A 114 -7.29 10.67 -14.86
N LYS A 115 -6.09 11.23 -15.06
CA LYS A 115 -5.70 11.81 -16.34
C LYS A 115 -5.72 10.81 -17.50
N ILE A 116 -5.07 9.65 -17.35
CA ILE A 116 -4.96 8.67 -18.46
C ILE A 116 -6.28 7.94 -18.73
N THR A 117 -7.20 7.92 -17.76
CA THR A 117 -8.51 7.27 -17.90
C THR A 117 -9.66 8.25 -18.12
N ALA A 118 -9.36 9.55 -18.32
CA ALA A 118 -10.37 10.60 -18.40
C ALA A 118 -11.39 10.55 -17.23
N GLU A 119 -10.88 10.35 -16.01
CA GLU A 119 -11.61 10.21 -14.74
C GLU A 119 -12.51 8.98 -14.60
N ILE A 120 -12.56 8.09 -15.60
CA ILE A 120 -13.40 6.89 -15.56
C ILE A 120 -13.00 5.99 -14.38
N LEU A 121 -11.70 5.86 -14.12
CA LEU A 121 -11.19 4.98 -13.07
C LEU A 121 -11.23 5.64 -11.69
N THR A 122 -11.15 6.97 -11.60
CA THR A 122 -11.01 7.74 -10.34
C THR A 122 -12.06 7.36 -9.31
N LYS A 123 -13.34 7.30 -9.69
CA LYS A 123 -14.43 6.93 -8.78
C LYS A 123 -14.23 5.54 -8.19
N TYR A 124 -13.80 4.58 -9.00
CA TYR A 124 -13.59 3.21 -8.55
C TYR A 124 -12.35 3.08 -7.66
N LEU A 125 -11.33 3.90 -7.87
CA LEU A 125 -10.17 3.95 -6.98
C LEU A 125 -10.51 4.54 -5.62
N TYR A 126 -11.36 5.57 -5.57
CA TYR A 126 -11.87 6.09 -4.30
C TYR A 126 -12.71 5.05 -3.54
N GLN A 127 -13.56 4.32 -4.25
CA GLN A 127 -14.33 3.24 -3.65
C GLN A 127 -13.41 2.17 -3.07
N GLU A 128 -12.38 1.76 -3.82
CA GLU A 128 -11.38 0.82 -3.34
C GLU A 128 -10.62 1.35 -2.13
N LEU A 129 -10.15 2.60 -2.15
CA LEU A 129 -9.49 3.22 -1.00
C LEU A 129 -10.36 3.12 0.26
N MET A 130 -11.65 3.40 0.13
CA MET A 130 -12.58 3.36 1.26
C MET A 130 -12.83 1.95 1.82
N THR A 131 -12.50 0.87 1.10
CA THR A 131 -12.56 -0.51 1.63
C THR A 131 -11.34 -0.87 2.46
N VAL A 132 -10.21 -0.19 2.25
CA VAL A 132 -8.95 -0.46 2.95
C VAL A 132 -9.06 -0.02 4.40
N THR A 133 -9.08 -1.01 5.30
CA THR A 133 -9.06 -0.83 6.75
C THR A 133 -7.95 -1.69 7.36
N TYR A 134 -7.45 -1.30 8.53
CA TYR A 134 -6.45 -2.11 9.24
C TYR A 134 -7.16 -3.31 9.88
N GLU A 135 -7.15 -4.46 9.21
CA GLU A 135 -7.40 -5.74 9.87
C GLU A 135 -6.14 -6.10 10.63
N GLY A 136 -6.10 -5.79 11.93
CA GLY A 136 -4.98 -6.13 12.79
C GLY A 136 -4.59 -7.60 12.62
N ALA A 137 -3.37 -7.81 12.10
CA ALA A 137 -2.65 -9.08 12.10
C ALA A 137 -3.50 -10.35 11.97
N LYS A 138 -3.98 -10.64 10.75
CA LYS A 138 -4.04 -12.03 10.28
C LYS A 138 -2.92 -12.28 9.30
N ILE A 139 -1.68 -12.13 9.78
CA ILE A 139 -0.61 -12.96 9.26
C ILE A 139 -1.00 -14.38 9.66
N LYS A 140 -1.64 -15.12 8.76
CA LYS A 140 -1.60 -16.58 8.83
C LYS A 140 -0.13 -16.93 8.71
N SER A 141 0.49 -17.23 9.85
CA SER A 141 1.69 -18.04 9.89
C SER A 141 1.31 -19.42 9.34
N GLU A 142 1.25 -19.57 8.02
CA GLU A 142 1.40 -20.87 7.38
C GLU A 142 2.90 -21.19 7.37
N LEU A 143 3.43 -21.48 8.57
CA LEU A 143 4.51 -22.45 8.69
C LEU A 143 3.84 -23.79 9.02
N PRO A 144 4.18 -24.87 8.31
CA PRO A 144 3.64 -26.18 8.61
C PRO A 144 4.14 -26.62 9.99
N ALA A 145 3.19 -26.94 10.87
CA ALA A 145 3.48 -27.60 12.14
C ALA A 145 4.17 -28.94 11.84
N VAL A 146 5.46 -29.04 12.16
CA VAL A 146 6.15 -30.32 12.20
C VAL A 146 5.52 -31.15 13.33
N PRO A 147 5.00 -32.37 13.06
CA PRO A 147 4.47 -33.20 14.12
C PRO A 147 5.61 -33.75 14.98
N SER A 148 5.79 -33.15 16.16
CA SER A 148 6.58 -33.71 17.25
C SER A 148 5.96 -35.05 17.69
N SER A 149 6.60 -36.14 17.25
CA SER A 149 6.20 -37.50 17.61
C SER A 149 6.79 -37.86 18.98
N LYS A 150 5.88 -37.82 19.95
CA LYS A 150 5.88 -38.33 21.32
C LYS A 150 6.98 -39.34 21.69
N SER A 151 7.68 -39.02 22.78
CA SER A 151 8.39 -39.95 23.65
C SER A 151 7.49 -41.13 24.07
N VAL A 152 7.80 -42.34 23.59
CA VAL A 152 7.23 -43.57 24.16
C VAL A 152 8.11 -43.96 25.36
N LYS A 153 7.59 -43.68 26.56
CA LYS A 153 7.99 -44.38 27.78
C LYS A 153 7.54 -45.83 27.64
N ASN A 154 8.46 -46.79 27.58
CA ASN A 154 8.15 -48.17 27.94
C ASN A 154 8.98 -48.56 29.16
N ARG A 155 8.29 -48.64 30.31
CA ARG A 155 8.72 -49.37 31.49
C ARG A 155 8.36 -50.85 31.28
N GLU A 156 9.40 -51.68 31.35
CA GLU A 156 9.51 -52.99 32.01
C GLU A 156 8.30 -53.94 32.00
N LYS A 157 8.56 -55.21 31.64
CA LYS A 157 8.58 -56.31 32.63
C LYS A 157 9.28 -57.57 32.12
N LYS A 158 9.93 -58.22 33.09
CA LYS A 158 10.57 -59.54 33.08
C LYS A 158 9.71 -60.63 32.47
#